data_AF-A0A3M1WR97-F1
#
_entry.id   AF-A0A3M1WR97-F1
#
_cell.length_a   1.000
_cell.length_b   1.000
_cell.length_c   1.000
_cell.angle_alpha   90.00
_cell.angle_beta   90.00
_cell.angle_gamma   90.00
#
_symmetry.space_group_name_H-M   'P 1'
#
loop_
_entity.id
_entity.type
_entity.pdbx_description
1 polymer ?
#
loop_
_entity_poly.entity_id
_entity_poly.type
_entity_poly.pdbx_seq_one_letter_code
_entity_poly.pdbx_strand_id
1 'polypeptide(L)' 'MKRYLARRLLGMLPLLLGITVISFAMMHLAPGEPAVVGNEFNPRVSAEDIERLRSYYGLDKPLYEQYWNWLKRLAVLD' A
#
# COMPACT_ATOMS: atom_id res chain seq x y z
N MET A 1 -33.82 -3.41 -11.84
CA MET A 1 -32.92 -3.94 -10.79
C MET A 1 -31.45 -4.01 -11.22
N LYS A 2 -31.02 -4.85 -12.18
CA LYS A 2 -29.59 -5.02 -12.56
C LYS A 2 -28.87 -3.71 -12.97
N ARG A 3 -29.52 -2.86 -13.78
CA ARG A 3 -28.99 -1.55 -14.20
C ARG A 3 -28.80 -0.57 -13.04
N TYR A 4 -29.68 -0.62 -12.04
CA TYR A 4 -29.56 0.18 -10.82
C TYR A 4 -28.39 -0.32 -9.95
N LEU A 5 -28.27 -1.64 -9.80
CA LEU A 5 -27.16 -2.26 -9.06
C LEU A 5 -25.80 -1.94 -9.69
N ALA A 6 -25.69 -2.05 -11.02
CA ALA A 6 -24.47 -1.70 -11.75
C ALA A 6 -24.09 -0.21 -11.59
N ARG A 7 -25.07 0.71 -11.69
CA ARG A 7 -24.84 2.14 -11.46
C ARG A 7 -24.35 2.43 -10.05
N ARG A 8 -24.91 1.72 -9.06
CA ARG A 8 -24.54 1.85 -7.65
C ARG A 8 -23.14 1.33 -7.38
N LEU A 9 -22.79 0.16 -7.91
CA LEU A 9 -21.44 -0.41 -7.80
C LEU A 9 -20.39 0.48 -8.50
N LEU A 10 -20.68 0.96 -9.71
CA LEU A 10 -19.81 1.90 -10.42
C LEU A 10 -19.64 3.22 -9.67
N GLY A 11 -20.69 3.71 -9.02
CA GLY A 11 -20.62 4.90 -8.16
C GLY A 11 -19.81 4.71 -6.87
N MET A 12 -19.66 3.46 -6.40
CA MET A 12 -18.83 3.14 -5.24
C MET A 12 -17.35 3.06 -5.59
N LEU A 13 -16.99 2.72 -6.84
CA LEU A 13 -15.59 2.62 -7.26
C LEU A 13 -14.77 3.90 -7.00
N PRO A 14 -15.23 5.12 -7.39
CA PRO A 14 -14.50 6.36 -7.07
C PRO A 14 -14.33 6.58 -5.57
N LEU A 15 -15.35 6.26 -4.77
CA LEU A 15 -15.30 6.42 -3.32
C LEU A 15 -14.25 5.48 -2.70
N LEU A 16 -14.26 4.20 -3.11
CA LEU A 16 -13.27 3.21 -2.67
C LEU A 16 -11.87 3.60 -3.12
N LEU A 17 -11.70 4.04 -4.36
CA LEU A 17 -10.44 4.59 -4.86
C LEU A 17 -9.96 5.75 -3.99
N GLY A 18 -10.82 6.73 -3.71
CA GLY A 18 -10.48 7.85 -2.83
C GLY A 18 -10.02 7.41 -1.46
N ILE A 19 -10.74 6.49 -0.81
CA ILE A 19 -10.37 5.93 0.50
C ILE A 19 -9.01 5.24 0.41
N THR A 20 -8.79 4.37 -0.58
CA THR A 20 -7.52 3.63 -0.72
C THR A 20 -6.33 4.56 -0.97
N VAL A 21 -6.50 5.63 -1.75
CA VAL A 21 -5.45 6.63 -1.99
C VAL A 21 -5.14 7.39 -0.70
N ILE A 22 -6.16 7.81 0.05
CA ILE A 22 -5.97 8.50 1.33
C ILE A 22 -5.26 7.58 2.33
N SER A 23 -5.69 6.32 2.45
CA SER A 23 -5.05 5.33 3.32
C SER A 23 -3.59 5.11 2.92
N PHE A 24 -3.30 5.00 1.62
CA PHE A 24 -1.94 4.86 1.10
C PHE A 24 -1.07 6.07 1.42
N ALA A 25 -1.61 7.29 1.23
CA ALA A 25 -0.94 8.52 1.58
C ALA A 25 -0.67 8.62 3.09
N MET A 26 -1.63 8.25 3.94
CA MET A 26 -1.44 8.22 5.38
C MET A 26 -0.33 7.26 5.82
N MET A 27 -0.21 6.10 5.17
CA MET A 27 0.90 5.18 5.45
C MET A 27 2.26 5.75 5.04
N HIS A 28 2.33 6.52 3.95
CA HIS A 28 3.58 7.16 3.51
C HIS A 28 3.94 8.42 4.30
N LEU A 29 2.94 9.10 4.86
CA LEU A 29 3.10 10.26 5.72
C LEU A 29 3.37 9.88 7.19
N ALA A 30 3.12 8.63 7.56
CA ALA A 30 3.46 8.13 8.89
C ALA A 30 4.98 8.23 9.09
N PRO A 31 5.45 8.75 10.23
CA PRO A 31 6.87 8.84 10.52
C PRO A 31 7.45 7.43 10.70
N GLY A 32 8.32 7.04 9.77
CA GLY A 32 8.96 5.72 9.71
C GLY A 32 8.73 5.06 8.35
N GLU A 33 9.81 4.63 7.70
CA GLU A 33 9.66 3.90 6.43
C GLU A 33 8.99 2.53 6.67
N PRO A 34 8.12 2.04 5.77
CA PRO A 34 7.46 0.74 5.96
C PRO A 34 8.41 -0.44 6.19
N ALA A 35 9.64 -0.40 5.65
CA ALA A 35 10.67 -1.41 5.89
C ALA A 35 11.32 -1.31 7.29
N VAL A 36 11.26 -0.13 7.88
CA VAL A 36 11.94 0.26 9.12
C VAL A 36 10.99 0.11 10.31
N VAL A 37 9.71 0.49 10.15
CA VAL A 37 8.65 0.34 11.16
C VAL A 37 8.43 -1.14 11.48
N GLY A 38 8.97 -1.59 12.61
CA GLY A 38 8.94 -2.98 13.09
C GLY A 38 10.31 -3.66 13.19
N ASN A 39 11.31 -3.19 12.44
CA ASN A 39 12.68 -3.70 12.48
C ASN A 39 13.63 -2.82 13.32
N GLU A 40 13.25 -1.58 13.64
CA GLU A 40 14.05 -0.65 14.48
C GLU A 40 14.41 -1.22 15.86
N PHE A 41 13.59 -2.13 16.39
CA PHE A 41 13.83 -2.77 17.68
C PHE A 41 14.63 -4.08 17.58
N ASN A 42 15.03 -4.50 16.38
CA ASN A 42 15.82 -5.70 16.17
C ASN A 42 17.30 -5.35 15.94
N PRO A 43 18.18 -5.49 16.96
CA PRO A 43 19.60 -5.14 16.87
C PRO A 43 20.41 -6.02 15.90
N ARG A 44 19.77 -6.99 15.23
CA ARG A 44 20.38 -7.85 14.20
C ARG A 44 20.14 -7.39 12.76
N VAL A 45 19.32 -6.38 12.54
CA VAL A 45 19.00 -5.90 11.19
C VAL A 45 20.11 -4.97 10.73
N SER A 46 20.94 -5.44 9.81
CA SER A 46 21.98 -4.62 9.18
C SER A 46 21.36 -3.64 8.17
N ALA A 47 22.08 -2.57 7.82
CA ALA A 47 21.64 -1.66 6.75
C ALA A 47 21.43 -2.40 5.41
N GLU A 48 22.18 -3.48 5.17
CA GLU A 48 22.04 -4.35 4.00
C GLU A 48 20.71 -5.10 3.99
N ASP A 49 20.24 -5.55 5.17
CA ASP A 49 18.96 -6.23 5.31
C ASP A 49 17.79 -5.27 5.09
N ILE A 50 17.91 -4.01 5.53
CA ILE A 50 16.91 -2.96 5.26
C ILE A 50 16.78 -2.71 3.76
N GLU A 51 17.90 -2.62 3.02
CA GLU A 51 17.87 -2.41 1.57
C GLU A 51 17.27 -3.62 0.82
N ARG A 52 17.57 -4.85 1.29
CA ARG A 52 16.93 -6.08 0.79
C ARG A 52 15.43 -6.08 1.09
N LEU A 53 15.01 -5.64 2.26
CA LEU A 53 13.59 -5.51 2.61
C LEU A 53 12.90 -4.45 1.75
N ARG A 54 13.52 -3.29 1.54
CA ARG A 54 12.98 -2.23 0.66
C ARG A 54 12.75 -2.76 -0.75
N SER A 55 13.74 -3.42 -1.34
CA SER A 55 13.62 -4.02 -2.67
C SER A 55 12.61 -5.16 -2.72
N TYR A 56 12.55 -6.01 -1.69
CA TYR A 56 11.57 -7.10 -1.58
C TYR A 56 10.12 -6.57 -1.52
N TYR A 57 9.88 -5.52 -0.75
CA TYR A 57 8.56 -4.87 -0.66
C TYR A 57 8.28 -3.92 -1.82
N GLY A 58 9.26 -3.65 -2.69
CA GLY A 58 9.12 -2.74 -3.83
C GLY A 58 9.05 -1.27 -3.43
N LEU A 59 9.57 -0.92 -2.25
CA LEU A 59 9.62 0.45 -1.73
C LEU A 59 10.63 1.34 -2.48
N ASP A 60 11.51 0.72 -3.26
CA ASP A 60 12.44 1.34 -4.21
C ASP A 60 11.75 1.86 -5.49
N LYS A 61 10.51 1.43 -5.75
CA LYS A 61 9.77 1.78 -6.97
C LYS A 61 9.07 3.15 -6.87
N PRO A 62 8.70 3.76 -8.00
CA PRO A 62 7.88 4.97 -7.99
C PRO A 62 6.56 4.79 -7.23
N LEU A 63 6.06 5.86 -6.60
CA LEU A 63 4.84 5.83 -5.76
C LEU A 63 3.61 5.23 -6.47
N TYR A 64 3.47 5.44 -7.78
CA TYR A 64 2.35 4.87 -8.54
C TYR A 64 2.44 3.34 -8.66
N GLU A 65 3.64 2.79 -8.77
CA GLU A 65 3.85 1.34 -8.77
C GLU A 65 3.63 0.74 -7.38
N GLN A 66 4.11 1.43 -6.34
CA GLN A 66 3.89 1.04 -4.95
C GLN A 66 2.39 1.00 -4.63
N TYR A 67 1.64 2.03 -5.03
CA TYR A 67 0.19 2.08 -4.86
C TYR A 67 -0.51 0.92 -5.59
N TRP A 68 -0.15 0.65 -6.84
CA TRP A 68 -0.78 -0.42 -7.62
C TRP A 68 -0.49 -1.82 -7.06
N ASN A 69 0.75 -2.06 -6.62
CA ASN A 69 1.15 -3.32 -5.99
C ASN A 69 0.44 -3.50 -4.64
N TRP A 70 0.35 -2.44 -3.84
CA TRP A 70 -0.38 -2.45 -2.58
C TRP A 70 -1.89 -2.69 -2.80
N LEU A 71 -2.50 -1.99 -3.75
CA LEU A 71 -3.92 -2.13 -4.09
C LEU A 71 -4.25 -3.55 -4.58
N LYS A 72 -3.35 -4.16 -5.37
CA LYS A 72 -3.50 -5.56 -5.81
C LYS A 72 -3.49 -6.54 -4.63
N ARG A 73 -2.53 -6.42 -3.72
CA ARG A 73 -2.47 -7.26 -2.51
C ARG A 73 -3.73 -7.10 -1.66
N LEU A 74 -4.15 -5.86 -1.45
CA LEU A 74 -5.38 -5.53 -0.75
C LEU A 74 -6.63 -6.15 -1.41
N ALA A 75 -6.71 -6.13 -2.74
CA ALA A 75 -7.83 -6.70 -3.48
C ALA A 75 -7.86 -8.24 -3.44
N VAL A 76 -6.70 -8.88 -3.29
CA VAL A 76 -6.55 -10.35 -3.19
C VAL A 76 -6.67 -10.83 -1.73
N LEU A 77 -6.63 -9.91 -0.75
CA LEU A 77 -6.57 -10.20 0.69
C LEU A 77 -5.33 -11.05 1.05
N ASP A 78 -4.22 -10.79 0.37
CA ASP A 78 -2.89 -11.35 0.62
C ASP A 78 -2.14 -10.52 1.68
#